data_AF-A0A9E4W5D6-F1
#
_entry.id   AF-A0A9E4W5D6-F1
#
_cell.length_a   1.000
_cell.length_b   1.000
_cell.length_c   1.000
_cell.angle_alpha   90.00
_cell.angle_beta   90.00
_cell.angle_gamma   90.00
#
_symmetry.space_group_name_H-M   'P 1'
#
loop_
_entity.id
_entity.type
_entity.pdbx_description
1 polymer ?
#
loop_
_entity_poly.entity_id
_entity_poly.type
_entity_poly.pdbx_seq_one_letter_code
_entity_poly.pdbx_strand_id
1 'polypeptide(L)'
;TRLRQIVTNLVENALIHTPKDGSVVVDISGSTGGLEMSVSDTGAGISSTDLPRIFDQFYRTDPSRNRVTGGAGLGLTIVKRLVEAHGGTVTVASRPGEGTTFTVLLPGRQT
;
A
#
# COMPACT_ATOMS: atom_id res chain seq x y z
N THR A 1 -8.68 -13.36 7.32
CA THR A 1 -9.32 -13.11 6.01
C THR A 1 -8.30 -12.49 5.07
N ARG A 2 -8.47 -12.57 3.74
CA ARG A 2 -7.54 -11.97 2.77
C ARG A 2 -7.53 -10.44 2.83
N LEU A 3 -8.70 -9.82 3.06
CA LEU A 3 -8.85 -8.38 3.34
C LEU A 3 -7.96 -7.89 4.48
N ARG A 4 -7.94 -8.61 5.61
CA ARG A 4 -7.06 -8.27 6.73
C ARG A 4 -5.58 -8.25 6.30
N GLN A 5 -5.16 -9.20 5.47
CA GLN A 5 -3.78 -9.25 4.98
C GLN A 5 -3.44 -8.06 4.07
N ILE A 6 -4.38 -7.62 3.23
CA ILE A 6 -4.21 -6.41 2.41
C ILE A 6 -3.98 -5.20 3.32
N VAL A 7 -4.88 -4.99 4.28
CA VAL A 7 -4.82 -3.85 5.22
C VAL A 7 -3.52 -3.87 6.02
N THR A 8 -3.18 -5.00 6.63
CA THR A 8 -1.98 -5.13 7.46
C THR A 8 -0.72 -4.81 6.66
N ASN A 9 -0.58 -5.34 5.44
CA ASN A 9 0.60 -5.04 4.61
C ASN A 9 0.72 -3.55 4.26
N LEU A 10 -0.40 -2.88 3.95
CA LEU A 10 -0.39 -1.45 3.61
C LEU A 10 -0.09 -0.59 4.83
N VAL A 11 -0.70 -0.88 5.98
CA VAL A 11 -0.47 -0.14 7.23
C VAL A 11 0.95 -0.36 7.76
N GLU A 12 1.48 -1.59 7.71
CA GLU A 12 2.87 -1.86 8.08
C GLU A 12 3.84 -1.08 7.19
N ASN A 13 3.59 -1.03 5.88
CA ASN A 13 4.39 -0.23 4.96
C ASN A 13 4.35 1.26 5.33
N ALA A 14 3.16 1.81 5.57
CA ALA A 14 3.00 3.19 6.01
C ALA A 14 3.77 3.46 7.32
N LEU A 15 3.61 2.61 8.34
CA LEU A 15 4.28 2.77 9.64
C LEU A 15 5.82 2.66 9.56
N ILE A 16 6.36 1.80 8.70
CA ILE A 16 7.80 1.66 8.50
C ILE A 16 8.40 2.91 7.84
N HIS A 17 7.65 3.56 6.96
CA HIS A 17 8.12 4.67 6.13
C HIS A 17 7.73 6.06 6.63
N THR A 18 6.94 6.13 7.71
CA THR A 18 6.50 7.38 8.36
C THR A 18 7.34 7.68 9.60
N PRO A 19 7.82 8.92 9.78
CA PRO A 19 8.53 9.32 10.99
C PRO A 19 7.59 9.37 12.20
N LYS A 20 8.14 9.45 13.42
CA LYS A 20 7.37 9.38 14.68
C LYS A 20 6.33 10.50 14.84
N ASP A 21 6.58 11.65 14.23
CA ASP A 21 5.73 12.84 14.20
C ASP A 21 4.82 12.91 12.98
N GLY A 22 4.90 11.93 12.08
CA GLY A 22 4.00 11.79 10.94
C GLY A 22 2.67 11.13 11.32
N SER A 23 1.82 10.97 10.32
CA SER A 23 0.50 10.36 10.47
C SER A 23 0.26 9.26 9.43
N VAL A 24 -0.53 8.27 9.83
CA VAL A 24 -1.09 7.25 8.94
C VAL A 24 -2.60 7.30 9.09
N VAL A 25 -3.31 7.45 7.98
CA VAL A 25 -4.77 7.53 7.91
C VAL A 25 -5.28 6.35 7.10
N VAL A 26 -6.30 5.67 7.62
CA VAL A 26 -7.00 4.62 6.91
C VAL A 26 -8.44 5.07 6.73
N ASP A 27 -8.84 5.24 5.47
CA ASP A 27 -10.20 5.63 5.10
C ASP A 27 -10.85 4.48 4.33
N ILE A 28 -12.15 4.29 4.59
CA ILE A 28 -12.97 3.29 3.91
C ILE A 28 -14.29 3.97 3.54
N SER A 29 -14.65 3.90 2.27
CA SER A 29 -15.93 4.38 1.78
C SER A 29 -16.62 3.31 0.94
N GLY A 30 -17.95 3.22 1.11
CA GLY A 30 -18.79 2.43 0.20
C GLY A 30 -19.02 3.23 -1.07
N SER A 31 -18.82 2.62 -2.22
CA SER A 31 -19.18 3.18 -3.52
C SER A 31 -20.35 2.39 -4.11
N THR A 32 -21.07 2.98 -5.06
CA THR A 32 -22.24 2.35 -5.73
C THR A 32 -21.91 1.00 -6.38
N GLY A 33 -20.63 0.71 -6.63
CA GLY A 33 -20.14 -0.53 -7.23
C GLY A 33 -19.27 -1.40 -6.31
N GLY A 34 -19.04 -1.01 -5.05
CA GLY A 34 -18.18 -1.76 -4.14
C GLY A 34 -17.60 -0.98 -2.97
N LEU A 35 -16.34 -1.26 -2.66
CA LEU A 35 -15.60 -0.69 -1.54
C LEU A 35 -14.34 0.01 -2.05
N GLU A 36 -14.14 1.24 -1.63
CA GLU A 36 -12.88 1.95 -1.75
C GLU A 36 -12.22 2.05 -0.37
N MET A 37 -10.94 1.72 -0.31
CA MET A 37 -10.12 1.82 0.88
C MET A 37 -8.82 2.51 0.53
N SER A 38 -8.43 3.50 1.31
CA SER A 38 -7.12 4.14 1.19
C SER A 38 -6.31 4.05 2.47
N VAL A 39 -4.99 3.88 2.30
CA VAL A 39 -4.01 4.03 3.37
C VAL A 39 -3.06 5.14 2.96
N SER A 40 -3.11 6.24 3.69
CA SER A 40 -2.32 7.45 3.44
C SER A 40 -1.32 7.67 4.56
N ASP A 41 -0.11 8.05 4.20
CA ASP A 41 0.96 8.38 5.13
C ASP A 41 1.64 9.70 4.78
N THR A 42 2.25 10.34 5.77
CA THR A 42 3.07 11.56 5.62
C THR A 42 4.56 11.23 5.69
N GLY A 43 4.95 10.05 5.20
CA GLY A 43 6.31 9.55 5.26
C GLY A 43 7.22 10.09 4.17
N ALA A 44 8.31 9.37 3.91
CA ALA A 44 9.34 9.81 2.96
C ALA A 44 8.85 9.91 1.50
N GLY A 45 7.71 9.30 1.17
CA GLY A 45 7.22 9.18 -0.20
C GLY A 45 8.09 8.26 -1.08
N ILE A 46 7.72 8.18 -2.35
CA ILE A 46 8.31 7.29 -3.36
C ILE A 46 8.66 8.14 -4.59
N SER A 47 9.85 7.91 -5.15
CA SER A 47 10.28 8.60 -6.37
C SER A 47 9.47 8.15 -7.58
N SER A 48 9.27 9.05 -8.55
CA SER A 48 8.56 8.71 -9.80
C SER A 48 9.23 7.59 -10.60
N THR A 49 10.55 7.41 -10.44
CA THR A 49 11.31 6.33 -11.07
C THR A 49 11.08 4.96 -10.42
N ASP A 50 10.71 4.95 -9.13
CA ASP A 50 10.47 3.72 -8.38
C ASP A 50 9.01 3.27 -8.43
N LEU A 51 8.06 4.22 -8.56
CA LEU A 51 6.61 3.96 -8.64
C LEU A 51 6.22 2.80 -9.58
N PRO A 52 6.79 2.66 -10.80
CA PRO A 52 6.42 1.56 -11.69
C PRO A 52 6.78 0.17 -11.16
N ARG A 53 7.71 0.08 -10.19
CA ARG A 53 8.34 -1.17 -9.74
C ARG A 53 7.95 -1.58 -8.33
N ILE A 54 7.27 -0.73 -7.55
CA ILE A 54 6.99 -1.01 -6.13
C ILE A 54 6.12 -2.25 -5.88
N PHE A 55 5.41 -2.74 -6.90
CA PHE A 55 4.62 -3.97 -6.83
C PHE A 55 5.40 -5.21 -7.30
N ASP A 56 6.59 -5.04 -7.85
CA ASP A 56 7.45 -6.14 -8.29
C ASP A 56 7.96 -6.94 -7.09
N GLN A 57 8.02 -8.25 -7.26
CA GLN A 57 8.49 -9.14 -6.21
C GLN A 57 9.96 -8.84 -5.88
N PHE A 58 10.27 -8.71 -4.59
CA PHE A 58 11.60 -8.42 -4.05
C PHE A 58 12.14 -7.01 -4.34
N TYR A 59 11.37 -6.14 -5.01
CA TYR A 59 11.81 -4.78 -5.27
C TYR A 59 11.76 -3.92 -4.01
N ARG A 60 12.79 -3.08 -3.83
CA ARG A 60 12.96 -2.16 -2.70
C ARG A 60 13.68 -0.91 -3.20
N THR A 61 13.26 0.25 -2.70
CA THR A 61 13.86 1.55 -3.05
C THR A 61 15.22 1.79 -2.40
N ASP A 62 15.51 1.10 -1.28
CA ASP A 62 16.83 1.12 -0.64
C ASP A 62 17.22 -0.30 -0.12
N PRO A 63 18.19 -0.96 -0.77
CA PRO A 63 18.69 -2.27 -0.34
C PRO A 63 19.50 -2.24 0.97
N SER A 64 19.98 -1.07 1.40
CA SER A 64 20.92 -0.92 2.52
C SER A 64 20.25 -0.93 3.91
N ARG A 65 18.93 -0.69 3.99
CA ARG A 65 18.11 -0.75 5.24
C ARG A 65 17.89 -2.17 5.78
N ASN A 66 18.80 -3.09 5.48
CA ASN A 66 18.59 -4.53 5.38
C ASN A 66 18.42 -5.30 6.70
N ARG A 67 18.41 -4.66 7.88
CA ARG A 67 18.34 -5.39 9.17
C ARG A 67 17.37 -4.86 10.21
N VAL A 68 16.87 -3.63 10.10
CA VAL A 68 16.10 -3.01 11.20
C VAL A 68 14.59 -3.03 10.97
N THR A 69 14.11 -2.96 9.72
CA THR A 69 12.67 -2.81 9.41
C THR A 69 12.04 -3.99 8.68
N GLY A 70 12.74 -5.13 8.60
CA GLY A 70 12.16 -6.48 8.44
C GLY A 70 11.07 -6.64 7.37
N GLY A 71 11.43 -6.66 6.09
CA GLY A 71 10.51 -7.06 5.03
C GLY A 71 11.25 -7.61 3.80
N ALA A 72 10.81 -8.77 3.29
CA ALA A 72 11.39 -9.44 2.11
C ALA A 72 11.07 -8.75 0.77
N GLY A 73 10.46 -7.55 0.78
CA GLY A 73 9.95 -6.89 -0.44
C GLY A 73 8.76 -7.64 -1.06
N LEU A 74 7.94 -8.30 -0.22
CA LEU A 74 6.79 -9.09 -0.68
C LEU A 74 5.43 -8.44 -0.35
N GLY A 75 5.39 -7.47 0.57
CA GLY A 75 4.13 -6.91 1.09
C GLY A 75 3.23 -6.34 0.00
N LEU A 76 3.76 -5.43 -0.83
CA LEU A 76 2.99 -4.81 -1.91
C LEU A 76 2.65 -5.79 -3.05
N THR A 77 3.54 -6.73 -3.37
CA THR A 77 3.23 -7.80 -4.34
C THR A 77 2.07 -8.68 -3.85
N ILE A 78 2.03 -9.01 -2.55
CA ILE A 78 0.92 -9.75 -1.94
C ILE A 78 -0.36 -8.92 -2.01
N VAL A 79 -0.32 -7.62 -1.70
CA VAL A 79 -1.47 -6.71 -1.82
C VAL A 79 -2.03 -6.76 -3.23
N LYS A 80 -1.19 -6.52 -4.26
CA LYS A 80 -1.61 -6.53 -5.67
C LYS A 80 -2.29 -7.84 -6.05
N ARG A 81 -1.64 -8.98 -5.78
CA ARG A 81 -2.21 -10.31 -6.10
C ARG A 81 -3.53 -10.57 -5.40
N LEU A 82 -3.65 -10.19 -4.12
CA LEU A 82 -4.88 -10.39 -3.37
C LEU A 82 -6.01 -9.51 -3.89
N VAL A 83 -5.73 -8.23 -4.18
CA VAL A 83 -6.73 -7.31 -4.73
C VAL A 83 -7.21 -7.77 -6.11
N GLU A 84 -6.29 -8.14 -6.99
CA GLU A 84 -6.60 -8.69 -8.32
C GLU A 84 -7.42 -9.99 -8.22
N ALA A 85 -7.10 -10.87 -7.26
CA ALA A 85 -7.87 -12.10 -7.05
C ALA A 85 -9.32 -11.85 -6.57
N HIS A 86 -9.63 -10.65 -6.07
CA HIS A 86 -10.99 -10.23 -5.74
C HIS A 86 -11.65 -9.42 -6.89
N GLY A 87 -11.02 -9.35 -8.06
CA GLY A 87 -11.50 -8.56 -9.20
C GLY A 87 -11.37 -7.05 -8.99
N GLY A 88 -10.54 -6.63 -8.03
CA GLY A 88 -10.30 -5.24 -7.70
C GLY A 88 -9.06 -4.66 -8.36
N THR A 89 -8.76 -3.41 -8.00
CA THR A 89 -7.55 -2.69 -8.42
C THR A 89 -6.86 -2.04 -7.24
N VAL A 90 -5.53 -1.94 -7.30
CA VAL A 90 -4.73 -1.16 -6.35
C VAL A 90 -3.93 -0.11 -7.12
N THR A 91 -3.98 1.12 -6.64
CA THR A 91 -3.24 2.26 -7.20
C THR A 91 -2.42 2.92 -6.10
N VAL A 92 -1.47 3.77 -6.51
CA VAL A 92 -0.60 4.52 -5.61
C VAL A 92 -0.44 5.94 -6.14
N ALA A 93 -0.50 6.91 -5.23
CA ALA A 93 -0.08 8.28 -5.46
C ALA A 93 0.98 8.64 -4.41
N SER A 94 2.12 9.15 -4.84
CA SER A 94 3.22 9.48 -3.91
C SER A 94 4.11 10.56 -4.48
N ARG A 95 4.71 11.36 -3.59
CA ARG A 95 5.75 12.33 -3.91
C ARG A 95 6.82 12.32 -2.81
N PRO A 96 8.12 12.38 -3.16
CA PRO A 96 9.19 12.45 -2.17
C PRO A 96 8.98 13.60 -1.19
N GLY A 97 8.99 13.29 0.11
CA GLY A 97 8.81 14.25 1.20
C GLY A 97 7.37 14.67 1.51
N GLU A 98 6.39 14.30 0.68
CA GLU A 98 4.96 14.58 0.94
C GLU A 98 4.20 13.37 1.50
N GLY A 99 4.69 12.15 1.22
CA GLY A 99 4.10 10.90 1.68
C GLY A 99 3.53 10.04 0.55
N THR A 100 2.71 9.05 0.93
CA THR A 100 2.15 8.06 -0.01
C THR A 100 0.70 7.78 0.30
N THR A 101 -0.10 7.56 -0.73
CA THR A 101 -1.48 7.07 -0.62
C THR A 101 -1.63 5.84 -1.50
N PHE A 102 -1.95 4.71 -0.89
CA PHE A 102 -2.40 3.51 -1.61
C PHE A 102 -3.92 3.46 -1.60
N THR A 103 -4.53 3.23 -2.76
CA THR A 103 -5.98 3.10 -2.90
C THR A 103 -6.32 1.72 -3.43
N VAL A 104 -7.21 1.02 -2.75
CA VAL A 104 -7.72 -0.31 -3.10
C VAL A 104 -9.21 -0.18 -3.43
N LEU A 105 -9.58 -0.62 -4.63
CA LEU A 105 -10.96 -0.74 -5.07
C LEU A 105 -11.33 -2.21 -5.15
N LEU A 106 -12.40 -2.61 -4.46
CA LEU A 106 -12.94 -3.96 -4.54
C LEU A 106 -14.39 -3.90 -5.01
N PRO A 107 -14.81 -4.76 -5.96
CA PRO A 107 -16.19 -4.82 -6.37
C PRO A 107 -17.08 -5.31 -5.22
N GLY A 108 -18.28 -4.75 -5.15
CA GLY A 108 -19.33 -5.23 -4.27
C GLY A 108 -19.77 -6.63 -4.68
N ARG A 109 -20.32 -7.39 -3.73
CA ARG A 109 -20.95 -8.66 -4.07
C ARG A 109 -22.18 -8.34 -4.93
N GLN A 110 -22.18 -8.78 -6.18
CA GLN A 110 -23.43 -8.85 -6.95
C GLN A 110 -24.32 -9.88 -6.25
N THR A 111 -25.38 -9.40 -5.61
CA THR A 111 -26.49 -10.23 -5.12
C THR A 111 -27.41 -10.59 -6.27
#